data_AF-A0AAD7BV58-F1
#
_entry.id   AF-A0AAD7BV58-F1
#
_cell.length_a   1.000
_cell.length_b   1.000
_cell.length_c   1.000
_cell.angle_alpha   90.00
_cell.angle_beta   90.00
_cell.angle_gamma   90.00
#
_symmetry.space_group_name_H-M   'P 1'
#
loop_
_entity.id
_entity.type
_entity.pdbx_description
1 polymer ?
#
loop_
_entity_poly.entity_id
_entity_poly.type
_entity_poly.pdbx_seq_one_letter_code
_entity_poly.pdbx_strand_id
1 'polypeptide(L)'
;LTLLPPALAKQVQIATYVCVGAVAVSVWDILNNISLEYRLLTTTKFGFPIVAYILASRLGSLGYVLGFTLLATCPLGRCGLAYRVIVSFYPVALSSICLLFFFRVRAVYGRSRVVTLIFGVLWLGVLGTALTIPFGGDAIPIGSTQYCLISKLVPYVGACAIVVTVHDTAVYLAISYRLVMNTYAVRTHKELFKAVFSGAYLPSFSRSLFVDGQVYYMISVISNIVVTVMVYVNVSPLYRGFLAIPNLALTSAMACRVYRNTKLGLTRES
;
A
#
# COMPACT_ATOMS: atom_id res chain seq x y z
N LEU A 1 22.02 -20.52 -6.66
CA LEU A 1 21.65 -20.86 -5.26
C LEU A 1 22.67 -21.77 -4.57
N THR A 2 23.40 -22.63 -5.29
CA THR A 2 24.45 -23.52 -4.75
C THR A 2 25.68 -22.81 -4.17
N LEU A 3 25.91 -21.53 -4.52
CA LEU A 3 26.98 -20.70 -3.95
C LEU A 3 26.60 -19.99 -2.63
N LEU A 4 25.35 -20.07 -2.19
CA LEU A 4 24.90 -19.43 -0.94
C LEU A 4 24.95 -20.43 0.23
N PRO A 5 25.14 -19.95 1.48
CA PRO A 5 24.85 -20.75 2.65
C PRO A 5 23.41 -21.31 2.57
N PRO A 6 23.16 -22.57 2.96
CA PRO A 6 21.87 -23.23 2.75
C PRO A 6 20.69 -22.49 3.39
N ALA A 7 20.91 -21.83 4.53
CA ALA A 7 19.93 -20.97 5.17
C ALA A 7 19.56 -19.75 4.31
N LEU A 8 20.55 -19.09 3.70
CA LEU A 8 20.35 -17.91 2.86
C LEU A 8 19.68 -18.29 1.52
N ALA A 9 20.07 -19.43 0.95
CA ALA A 9 19.46 -19.96 -0.27
C ALA A 9 17.96 -20.23 -0.08
N LYS A 10 17.57 -20.83 1.06
CA LYS A 10 16.16 -21.07 1.40
C LYS A 10 15.38 -19.77 1.58
N GLN A 11 15.98 -18.76 2.23
CA GLN A 11 15.35 -17.43 2.39
C GLN A 11 15.07 -16.77 1.04
N VAL A 12 16.06 -16.77 0.15
CA VAL A 12 15.92 -16.20 -1.21
C VAL A 12 14.85 -16.95 -1.99
N GLN A 13 14.83 -18.28 -1.94
CA GLN A 13 13.83 -19.07 -2.66
C GLN A 13 12.40 -18.81 -2.19
N ILE A 14 12.17 -18.75 -0.87
CA ILE A 14 10.86 -18.38 -0.30
C ILE A 14 10.44 -16.99 -0.77
N ALA A 15 11.38 -16.03 -0.70
CA ALA A 15 11.12 -14.68 -1.15
C ALA A 15 10.76 -14.60 -2.64
N THR A 16 11.46 -15.34 -3.51
CA THR A 16 11.14 -15.44 -4.93
C THR A 16 9.72 -15.95 -5.14
N TYR A 17 9.30 -17.00 -4.44
CA TYR A 17 7.93 -17.51 -4.55
C TYR A 17 6.87 -16.49 -4.09
N VAL A 18 7.14 -15.75 -3.01
CA VAL A 18 6.26 -14.67 -2.55
C VAL A 18 6.16 -13.55 -3.60
N CYS A 19 7.27 -13.15 -4.22
CA CYS A 19 7.27 -12.15 -5.29
C CYS A 19 6.46 -12.61 -6.51
N VAL A 20 6.67 -13.85 -6.98
CA VAL A 20 5.91 -14.43 -8.10
C VAL A 20 4.42 -14.50 -7.77
N GLY A 21 4.07 -14.94 -6.56
CA GLY A 21 2.67 -14.94 -6.08
C GLY A 21 2.06 -13.54 -6.07
N ALA A 22 2.81 -12.53 -5.60
CA ALA A 22 2.35 -11.14 -5.60
C ALA A 22 2.15 -10.58 -7.02
N VAL A 23 3.02 -10.93 -7.98
CA VAL A 23 2.81 -10.62 -9.40
C VAL A 23 1.53 -11.27 -9.90
N ALA A 24 1.35 -12.57 -9.66
CA ALA A 24 0.19 -13.32 -10.12
C ALA A 24 -1.11 -12.71 -9.60
N VAL A 25 -1.19 -12.37 -8.31
CA VAL A 25 -2.35 -11.71 -7.70
C VAL A 25 -2.57 -10.31 -8.29
N SER A 26 -1.50 -9.54 -8.50
CA SER A 26 -1.61 -8.18 -9.07
C SER A 26 -2.11 -8.22 -10.51
N VAL A 27 -1.59 -9.14 -11.33
CA VAL A 27 -2.03 -9.34 -12.71
C VAL A 27 -3.48 -9.86 -12.73
N TRP A 28 -3.82 -10.79 -11.84
CA TRP A 28 -5.17 -11.31 -11.70
C TRP A 28 -6.18 -10.21 -11.34
N ASP A 29 -5.88 -9.33 -10.39
CA ASP A 29 -6.76 -8.20 -10.04
C ASP A 29 -6.99 -7.29 -11.24
N ILE A 30 -5.94 -7.02 -12.02
CA ILE A 30 -6.02 -6.16 -13.20
C ILE A 30 -6.88 -6.79 -14.28
N LEU A 31 -6.67 -8.07 -14.59
CA LEU A 31 -7.43 -8.77 -15.62
C LEU A 31 -8.92 -8.84 -15.27
N ASN A 32 -9.25 -9.15 -14.02
CA ASN A 32 -10.65 -9.25 -13.58
C ASN A 32 -11.38 -7.90 -13.59
N ASN A 33 -10.67 -6.79 -13.39
CA ASN A 33 -11.27 -5.46 -13.26
C ASN A 33 -11.08 -4.58 -14.50
N ILE A 34 -10.53 -5.12 -15.60
CA ILE A 34 -10.17 -4.33 -16.78
C ILE A 34 -11.38 -3.64 -17.42
N SER A 35 -12.56 -4.29 -17.40
CA SER A 35 -13.81 -3.73 -17.92
C SER A 35 -14.28 -2.53 -17.09
N LEU A 36 -14.19 -2.61 -15.77
CA LEU A 36 -14.51 -1.54 -14.84
C LEU A 36 -13.51 -0.38 -14.97
N GLU A 37 -12.24 -0.68 -15.20
CA GLU A 37 -11.22 0.34 -15.42
C GLU A 37 -11.40 1.09 -16.72
N TYR A 38 -11.73 0.37 -17.80
CA TYR A 38 -12.07 1.00 -19.08
C TYR A 38 -13.28 1.92 -18.92
N ARG A 39 -14.34 1.46 -18.24
CA ARG A 39 -15.52 2.28 -17.93
C ARG A 39 -15.17 3.50 -17.08
N LEU A 40 -14.30 3.35 -16.08
CA LEU A 40 -13.86 4.44 -15.23
C LEU A 40 -13.08 5.50 -16.02
N LEU A 41 -12.15 5.09 -16.88
CA LEU A 41 -11.32 6.00 -17.70
C LEU A 41 -12.13 6.74 -18.76
N THR A 42 -13.16 6.09 -19.31
CA THR A 42 -14.03 6.68 -20.34
C THR A 42 -15.12 7.59 -19.76
N THR A 43 -15.59 7.30 -18.54
CA THR A 43 -16.72 8.02 -17.93
C THR A 43 -16.28 9.17 -17.02
N THR A 44 -15.07 9.08 -16.44
CA THR A 44 -14.62 10.04 -15.42
C THR A 44 -13.72 11.10 -16.02
N LYS A 45 -14.01 12.39 -15.74
CA LYS A 45 -13.14 13.51 -16.16
C LYS A 45 -11.73 13.34 -15.59
N PHE A 46 -10.71 13.49 -16.44
CA PHE A 46 -9.30 13.50 -16.03
C PHE A 46 -9.06 14.55 -14.94
N GLY A 47 -8.69 14.08 -13.75
CA GLY A 47 -8.33 14.92 -12.61
C GLY A 47 -7.24 14.26 -11.78
N PHE A 48 -6.62 15.03 -10.87
CA PHE A 48 -5.53 14.58 -10.00
C PHE A 48 -5.75 13.20 -9.34
N PRO A 49 -6.96 12.83 -8.85
CA PRO A 49 -7.19 11.51 -8.25
C PRO A 49 -7.12 10.34 -9.25
N ILE A 50 -7.46 10.56 -10.53
CA ILE A 50 -7.35 9.51 -11.57
C ILE A 50 -5.88 9.30 -11.94
N VAL A 51 -5.11 10.38 -12.03
CA VAL A 51 -3.67 10.28 -12.28
C VAL A 51 -2.98 9.53 -11.15
N ALA A 52 -3.30 9.87 -9.89
CA ALA A 52 -2.82 9.14 -8.72
C ALA A 52 -3.23 7.66 -8.75
N TYR A 53 -4.47 7.35 -9.17
CA TYR A 53 -4.93 5.97 -9.33
C TYR A 53 -4.09 5.20 -10.35
N ILE A 54 -3.84 5.76 -11.54
CA ILE A 54 -3.04 5.11 -12.59
C ILE A 54 -1.60 4.91 -12.12
N LEU A 55 -1.01 5.92 -11.49
CA LEU A 55 0.35 5.87 -10.96
C LEU A 55 0.49 4.84 -9.83
N ALA A 56 -0.47 4.76 -8.91
CA ALA A 56 -0.49 3.76 -7.83
C ALA A 56 -0.60 2.33 -8.38
N SER A 57 -1.59 2.08 -9.24
CA SER A 57 -1.96 0.74 -9.70
C SER A 57 -0.94 0.15 -10.68
N ARG A 58 -0.53 0.93 -11.69
CA ARG A 58 0.18 0.40 -12.86
C ARG A 58 1.67 0.66 -12.82
N LEU A 59 2.05 1.93 -12.76
CA LEU A 59 3.45 2.32 -12.84
C LEU A 59 4.19 2.00 -11.53
N GLY A 60 3.58 2.31 -10.39
CA GLY A 60 4.17 2.11 -9.07
C GLY A 60 4.12 0.65 -8.62
N SER A 61 2.94 0.15 -8.25
CA SER A 61 2.82 -1.17 -7.60
C SER A 61 3.22 -2.32 -8.51
N LEU A 62 2.69 -2.36 -9.74
CA LEU A 62 3.01 -3.42 -10.70
C LEU A 62 4.49 -3.38 -11.10
N GLY A 63 5.03 -2.20 -11.39
CA GLY A 63 6.44 -2.00 -11.72
C GLY A 63 7.37 -2.45 -10.60
N TYR A 64 7.04 -2.12 -9.35
CA TYR A 64 7.79 -2.56 -8.17
C TYR A 64 7.77 -4.08 -7.99
N VAL A 65 6.59 -4.70 -8.03
CA VAL A 65 6.42 -6.14 -7.78
C VAL A 65 7.01 -6.99 -8.92
N LEU A 66 6.80 -6.58 -10.18
CA LEU A 66 7.43 -7.21 -11.34
C LEU A 66 8.94 -7.03 -11.32
N GLY A 67 9.41 -5.81 -11.03
CA GLY A 67 10.83 -5.49 -10.96
C GLY A 67 11.57 -6.35 -9.95
N PHE A 68 11.03 -6.49 -8.74
CA PHE A 68 11.61 -7.37 -7.71
C PHE A 68 11.60 -8.84 -8.10
N THR A 69 10.55 -9.29 -8.82
CA THR A 69 10.49 -10.65 -9.34
C THR A 69 11.60 -10.88 -10.38
N LEU A 70 11.77 -9.96 -11.33
CA LEU A 70 12.84 -10.02 -12.32
C LEU A 70 14.22 -9.99 -11.67
N LEU A 71 14.40 -9.21 -10.59
CA LEU A 71 15.65 -9.18 -9.83
C LEU A 71 15.96 -10.51 -9.15
N ALA A 72 14.93 -11.26 -8.77
CA ALA A 72 15.07 -12.56 -8.14
C ALA A 72 15.21 -13.73 -9.14
N THR A 73 14.66 -13.60 -10.35
CA THR A 73 14.60 -14.71 -11.33
C THR A 73 15.52 -14.56 -12.53
N CYS A 74 15.93 -13.34 -12.90
CA CYS A 74 16.66 -13.07 -14.13
C CYS A 74 18.12 -12.62 -13.87
N PRO A 75 19.06 -12.99 -14.77
CA PRO A 75 20.43 -12.50 -14.72
C PRO A 75 20.50 -11.05 -15.26
N LEU A 76 20.50 -10.06 -14.36
CA LEU A 76 20.50 -8.63 -14.71
C LEU A 76 21.91 -8.05 -14.89
N GLY A 77 22.92 -8.70 -14.29
CA GLY A 77 24.33 -8.27 -14.31
C GLY A 77 24.60 -6.98 -13.52
N ARG A 78 23.95 -5.87 -13.87
CA ARG A 78 24.06 -4.56 -13.20
C ARG A 78 23.10 -4.46 -12.00
N CYS A 79 23.35 -5.25 -10.96
CA CYS A 79 22.46 -5.41 -9.81
C CYS A 79 22.13 -4.10 -9.08
N GLY A 80 23.13 -3.24 -8.81
CA GLY A 80 22.89 -1.98 -8.10
C GLY A 80 22.01 -1.00 -8.88
N LEU A 81 22.21 -0.90 -10.21
CA LEU A 81 21.37 -0.04 -11.06
C LEU A 81 19.95 -0.59 -11.17
N ALA A 82 19.80 -1.90 -11.42
CA ALA A 82 18.49 -2.53 -11.50
C ALA A 82 17.72 -2.36 -10.19
N TYR A 83 18.36 -2.62 -9.04
CA TYR A 83 17.77 -2.43 -7.72
C TYR A 83 17.27 -1.00 -7.52
N ARG A 84 18.08 0.02 -7.81
CA ARG A 84 17.68 1.43 -7.65
C ARG A 84 16.49 1.80 -8.54
N VAL A 85 16.47 1.35 -9.80
CA VAL A 85 15.36 1.58 -10.72
C VAL A 85 14.08 0.94 -10.18
N ILE A 86 14.16 -0.32 -9.75
CA ILE A 86 13.02 -1.06 -9.21
C ILE A 86 12.48 -0.40 -7.95
N VAL A 87 13.36 -0.06 -7.01
CA VAL A 87 12.97 0.55 -5.73
C VAL A 87 12.40 1.96 -5.90
N SER A 88 12.77 2.67 -6.96
CA SER A 88 12.21 4.00 -7.27
C SER A 88 10.71 3.98 -7.59
N PHE A 89 10.15 2.83 -7.99
CA PHE A 89 8.70 2.69 -8.16
C PHE A 89 7.93 2.67 -6.84
N TYR A 90 8.58 2.31 -5.73
CA TYR A 90 7.95 2.26 -4.40
C TYR A 90 7.44 3.62 -3.91
N PRO A 91 8.25 4.70 -3.87
CA PRO A 91 7.76 6.02 -3.47
C PRO A 91 6.59 6.51 -4.31
N VAL A 92 6.61 6.23 -5.63
CA VAL A 92 5.52 6.61 -6.53
C VAL A 92 4.23 5.88 -6.17
N ALA A 93 4.31 4.56 -5.95
CA ALA A 93 3.17 3.73 -5.57
C ALA A 93 2.59 4.19 -4.23
N LEU A 94 3.42 4.22 -3.19
CA LEU A 94 3.03 4.50 -1.82
C LEU A 94 2.44 5.90 -1.68
N SER A 95 3.12 6.92 -2.24
CA SER A 95 2.64 8.30 -2.17
C SER A 95 1.32 8.48 -2.90
N SER A 96 1.11 7.77 -4.01
CA SER A 96 -0.14 7.81 -4.75
C SER A 96 -1.29 7.15 -3.97
N ILE A 97 -1.04 6.02 -3.30
CA ILE A 97 -2.01 5.36 -2.42
C ILE A 97 -2.42 6.28 -1.27
N CYS A 98 -1.45 6.85 -0.55
CA CYS A 98 -1.72 7.78 0.54
C CYS A 98 -2.45 9.04 0.04
N LEU A 99 -2.17 9.51 -1.18
CA LEU A 99 -2.87 10.64 -1.79
C LEU A 99 -4.35 10.31 -2.07
N LEU A 100 -4.67 9.09 -2.53
CA LEU A 100 -6.07 8.65 -2.71
C LEU A 100 -6.83 8.65 -1.38
N PHE A 101 -6.18 8.20 -0.31
CA PHE A 101 -6.72 8.23 1.05
C PHE A 101 -6.91 9.66 1.57
N PHE A 102 -5.96 10.55 1.31
CA PHE A 102 -6.09 11.98 1.59
C PHE A 102 -7.31 12.59 0.89
N PHE A 103 -7.49 12.32 -0.41
CA PHE A 103 -8.65 12.84 -1.15
C PHE A 103 -9.98 12.34 -0.57
N ARG A 104 -10.03 11.11 -0.05
CA ARG A 104 -11.20 10.58 0.64
C ARG A 104 -11.51 11.35 1.91
N VAL A 105 -10.52 11.53 2.79
CA VAL A 105 -10.69 12.29 4.04
C VAL A 105 -11.18 13.70 3.72
N ARG A 106 -10.56 14.36 2.74
CA ARG A 106 -10.95 15.70 2.29
C ARG A 106 -12.40 15.75 1.81
N ALA A 107 -12.87 14.73 1.09
CA ALA A 107 -14.25 14.64 0.64
C ALA A 107 -15.23 14.43 1.81
N VAL A 108 -14.91 13.53 2.74
CA VAL A 108 -15.74 13.20 3.92
C VAL A 108 -15.89 14.40 4.87
N TYR A 109 -14.85 15.23 5.02
CA TYR A 109 -14.87 16.42 5.87
C TYR A 109 -15.31 17.70 5.15
N GLY A 110 -15.98 17.60 4.00
CA GLY A 110 -16.53 18.76 3.30
C GLY A 110 -15.47 19.80 2.90
N ARG A 111 -14.24 19.36 2.60
CA ARG A 111 -13.12 20.23 2.18
C ARG A 111 -12.64 21.23 3.25
N SER A 112 -12.87 20.94 4.53
CA SER A 112 -12.35 21.74 5.66
C SER A 112 -10.85 22.02 5.53
N ARG A 113 -10.45 23.29 5.66
CA ARG A 113 -9.06 23.74 5.49
C ARG A 113 -8.12 23.10 6.51
N VAL A 114 -8.56 22.97 7.76
CA VAL A 114 -7.75 22.41 8.86
C VAL A 114 -7.43 20.94 8.60
N VAL A 115 -8.44 20.13 8.29
CA VAL A 115 -8.27 18.70 7.98
C VAL A 115 -7.41 18.51 6.73
N THR A 116 -7.64 19.33 5.70
CA THR A 116 -6.84 19.30 4.47
C THR A 116 -5.37 19.61 4.75
N LEU A 117 -5.08 20.56 5.64
CA LEU A 117 -3.71 20.92 6.00
C LEU A 117 -3.03 19.82 6.82
N ILE A 118 -3.69 19.31 7.86
CA ILE A 118 -3.15 18.24 8.71
C ILE A 118 -2.80 17.01 7.87
N PHE A 119 -3.77 16.46 7.14
CA PHE A 119 -3.51 15.26 6.34
C PHE A 119 -2.59 15.53 5.15
N GLY A 120 -2.55 16.76 4.63
CA GLY A 120 -1.57 17.16 3.61
C GLY A 120 -0.14 17.12 4.14
N VAL A 121 0.09 17.58 5.38
CA VAL A 121 1.41 17.50 6.04
C VAL A 121 1.79 16.05 6.33
N LEU A 122 0.87 15.21 6.81
CA LEU A 122 1.13 13.78 7.00
C LEU A 122 1.51 13.10 5.68
N TRP A 123 0.79 13.41 4.59
CA TRP A 123 1.09 12.90 3.26
C TRP A 123 2.48 13.35 2.76
N LEU A 124 2.85 14.62 2.97
CA LEU A 124 4.20 15.12 2.65
C LEU A 124 5.28 14.39 3.46
N GLY A 125 5.01 14.04 4.72
CA GLY A 125 5.89 13.22 5.54
C GLY A 125 6.10 11.81 4.95
N VAL A 126 5.02 11.18 4.50
CA VAL A 126 5.10 9.88 3.79
C VAL A 126 5.95 10.01 2.54
N LEU A 127 5.67 11.01 1.69
CA LEU A 127 6.44 11.26 0.46
C LEU A 127 7.93 11.47 0.77
N GLY A 128 8.24 12.32 1.75
CA GLY A 128 9.62 12.62 2.15
C GLY A 128 10.38 11.38 2.61
N THR A 129 9.78 10.58 3.49
CA THR A 129 10.41 9.33 3.96
C THR A 129 10.50 8.28 2.85
N ALA A 130 9.49 8.16 1.99
CA ALA A 130 9.50 7.20 0.89
C ALA A 130 10.57 7.51 -0.17
N LEU A 131 10.84 8.79 -0.46
CA LEU A 131 11.88 9.22 -1.40
C LEU A 131 13.30 8.84 -0.95
N THR A 132 13.51 8.57 0.35
CA THR A 132 14.82 8.15 0.87
C THR A 132 15.11 6.67 0.63
N ILE A 133 14.11 5.86 0.27
CA ILE A 133 14.21 4.40 0.14
C ILE A 133 15.15 3.97 -1.00
N PRO A 134 15.14 4.57 -2.20
CA PRO A 134 16.08 4.21 -3.27
C PRO A 134 17.56 4.41 -2.90
N PHE A 135 17.84 5.27 -1.91
CA PHE A 135 19.17 5.52 -1.38
C PHE A 135 19.52 4.65 -0.16
N GLY A 136 18.54 3.92 0.36
CA GLY A 136 18.62 3.16 1.61
C GLY A 136 19.08 1.72 1.45
N GLY A 137 19.41 1.26 0.24
CA GLY A 137 19.87 -0.11 0.03
C GLY A 137 20.72 -0.27 -1.22
N ASP A 138 21.36 -1.44 -1.31
CA ASP A 138 22.14 -1.82 -2.49
C ASP A 138 22.05 -3.33 -2.77
N ALA A 139 22.28 -3.71 -4.02
CA ALA A 139 22.26 -5.10 -4.48
C ALA A 139 23.56 -5.46 -5.21
N ILE A 140 24.13 -6.60 -4.85
CA ILE A 140 25.39 -7.11 -5.40
C ILE A 140 25.18 -8.42 -6.15
N PRO A 141 26.05 -8.75 -7.13
CA PRO A 141 26.00 -10.04 -7.79
C PRO A 141 26.38 -11.18 -6.83
N ILE A 142 25.77 -12.35 -7.03
CA ILE A 142 26.05 -13.57 -6.26
C ILE A 142 27.29 -14.24 -6.85
N GLY A 143 28.45 -14.04 -6.23
CA GLY A 143 29.71 -14.65 -6.68
C GLY A 143 30.04 -14.27 -8.13
N SER A 144 30.37 -15.25 -8.97
CA SER A 144 30.59 -15.07 -10.41
C SER A 144 29.30 -15.06 -11.26
N THR A 145 28.14 -15.20 -10.63
CA THR A 145 26.86 -15.28 -11.34
C THR A 145 26.26 -13.89 -11.57
N GLN A 146 25.43 -13.76 -12.61
CA GLN A 146 24.73 -12.52 -12.95
C GLN A 146 23.44 -12.30 -12.13
N TYR A 147 23.19 -13.12 -11.10
CA TYR A 147 22.04 -13.01 -10.20
C TYR A 147 22.31 -12.01 -9.08
N CYS A 148 21.27 -11.31 -8.64
CA CYS A 148 21.39 -10.22 -7.68
C CYS A 148 20.91 -10.61 -6.30
N LEU A 149 21.61 -10.13 -5.28
CA LEU A 149 21.24 -10.28 -3.88
C LEU A 149 21.27 -8.92 -3.18
N ILE A 150 20.24 -8.65 -2.38
CA ILE A 150 20.17 -7.44 -1.55
C ILE A 150 21.25 -7.56 -0.47
N SER A 151 22.24 -6.67 -0.53
CA SER A 151 23.42 -6.71 0.36
C SER A 151 23.24 -5.83 1.59
N LYS A 152 22.59 -4.68 1.42
CA LYS A 152 22.50 -3.65 2.46
C LYS A 152 21.10 -3.05 2.50
N LEU A 153 20.59 -2.84 3.70
CA LEU A 153 19.41 -2.04 3.98
C LEU A 153 19.69 -1.18 5.21
N VAL A 154 19.63 0.14 5.05
CA VAL A 154 19.93 1.10 6.13
C VAL A 154 18.72 1.21 7.06
N PRO A 155 18.91 1.29 8.39
CA PRO A 155 17.81 1.29 9.36
C PRO A 155 16.80 2.44 9.20
N TYR A 156 17.20 3.58 8.63
CA TYR A 156 16.28 4.71 8.45
C TYR A 156 15.11 4.37 7.49
N VAL A 157 15.25 3.35 6.64
CA VAL A 157 14.14 2.88 5.77
C VAL A 157 12.92 2.47 6.59
N GLY A 158 13.13 1.99 7.82
CA GLY A 158 12.05 1.67 8.76
C GLY A 158 11.20 2.88 9.18
N ALA A 159 11.75 4.10 9.11
CA ALA A 159 10.99 5.31 9.41
C ALA A 159 9.81 5.51 8.45
N CYS A 160 9.95 5.11 7.18
CA CYS A 160 8.85 5.15 6.22
C CYS A 160 7.68 4.26 6.66
N ALA A 161 7.96 3.07 7.19
CA ALA A 161 6.91 2.16 7.66
C ALA A 161 6.12 2.77 8.84
N ILE A 162 6.81 3.44 9.77
CA ILE A 162 6.16 4.15 10.88
C ILE A 162 5.27 5.28 10.36
N VAL A 163 5.81 6.16 9.50
CA VAL A 163 5.07 7.34 9.02
C VAL A 163 3.84 6.92 8.20
N VAL A 164 3.96 5.87 7.38
CA VAL A 164 2.81 5.28 6.66
C VAL A 164 1.78 4.71 7.64
N THR A 165 2.21 3.98 8.66
CA THR A 165 1.31 3.41 9.67
C THR A 165 0.54 4.50 10.42
N VAL A 166 1.23 5.59 10.81
CA VAL A 166 0.60 6.75 11.44
C VAL A 166 -0.40 7.41 10.50
N HIS A 167 -0.03 7.62 9.23
CA HIS A 167 -0.92 8.20 8.22
C HIS A 167 -2.19 7.35 8.05
N ASP A 168 -2.06 6.05 7.81
CA ASP A 168 -3.19 5.17 7.54
C ASP A 168 -4.09 4.99 8.76
N THR A 169 -3.50 4.95 9.97
CA THR A 169 -4.26 4.91 11.22
C THR A 169 -5.04 6.21 11.43
N ALA A 170 -4.43 7.37 11.18
CA ALA A 170 -5.11 8.66 11.27
C ALA A 170 -6.24 8.78 10.24
N VAL A 171 -6.03 8.30 9.01
CA VAL A 171 -7.06 8.25 7.97
C VAL A 171 -8.22 7.36 8.40
N TYR A 172 -7.92 6.14 8.88
CA TYR A 172 -8.92 5.20 9.38
C TYR A 172 -9.75 5.84 10.49
N LEU A 173 -9.10 6.38 11.54
CA LEU A 173 -9.80 7.00 12.67
C LEU A 173 -10.65 8.20 12.22
N ALA A 174 -10.13 9.07 11.36
CA ALA A 174 -10.85 10.25 10.93
C ALA A 174 -12.09 9.93 10.09
N ILE A 175 -11.98 8.99 9.14
CA ILE A 175 -13.13 8.56 8.33
C ILE A 175 -14.16 7.87 9.22
N SER A 176 -13.71 6.96 10.09
CA SER A 176 -14.57 6.20 10.99
C SER A 176 -15.34 7.12 11.94
N TYR A 177 -14.63 8.07 12.57
CA TYR A 177 -15.22 9.04 13.47
C TYR A 177 -16.31 9.86 12.77
N ARG A 178 -16.02 10.41 11.59
CA ARG A 178 -16.99 11.26 10.89
C ARG A 178 -18.22 10.49 10.45
N LEU A 179 -18.05 9.25 10.04
CA LEU A 179 -19.12 8.42 9.54
C LEU A 179 -20.02 7.91 10.70
N VAL A 180 -19.45 7.64 11.88
CA VAL A 180 -20.24 7.39 13.10
C VAL A 180 -20.96 8.65 13.59
N MET A 181 -20.31 9.82 13.59
CA MET A 181 -20.94 11.09 13.98
C MET A 181 -22.10 11.49 13.05
N ASN A 182 -22.04 11.12 11.77
CA ASN A 182 -23.15 11.31 10.83
C ASN A 182 -24.33 10.34 11.07
N THR A 183 -24.12 9.31 11.88
CA THR A 183 -25.15 8.35 12.24
C THR A 183 -25.77 8.80 13.57
N TYR A 184 -27.00 9.31 13.54
CA TYR A 184 -27.77 9.82 14.69
C TYR A 184 -28.00 8.81 15.85
N ALA A 185 -27.38 7.63 15.81
CA ALA A 185 -27.64 6.51 16.71
C ALA A 185 -26.70 6.40 17.92
N VAL A 186 -25.64 7.21 18.02
CA VAL A 186 -24.62 7.05 19.08
C VAL A 186 -24.71 8.16 20.11
N ARG A 187 -25.17 7.83 21.33
CA ARG A 187 -25.27 8.78 22.47
C ARG A 187 -24.10 8.68 23.46
N THR A 188 -23.33 7.58 23.45
CA THR A 188 -22.29 7.31 24.46
C THR A 188 -20.90 7.03 23.85
N HIS A 189 -19.81 7.45 24.52
CA HIS A 189 -18.43 7.18 24.08
C HIS A 189 -18.07 5.69 23.94
N LYS A 190 -18.64 4.81 24.79
CA LYS A 190 -18.45 3.35 24.68
C LYS A 190 -19.11 2.79 23.41
N GLU A 191 -20.27 3.30 23.04
CA GLU A 191 -20.98 2.92 21.82
C GLU A 191 -20.24 3.43 20.58
N LEU A 192 -19.65 4.63 20.65
CA LEU A 192 -18.76 5.17 19.61
C LEU A 192 -17.55 4.26 19.39
N PHE A 193 -16.86 3.86 20.45
CA PHE A 193 -15.67 3.01 20.34
C PHE A 193 -16.01 1.62 19.78
N LYS A 194 -17.12 1.03 20.25
CA LYS A 194 -17.61 -0.25 19.75
C LYS A 194 -18.13 -0.15 18.31
N ALA A 195 -18.72 0.97 17.90
CA ALA A 195 -19.18 1.20 16.54
C ALA A 195 -18.01 1.37 15.55
N VAL A 196 -16.95 2.09 15.94
CA VAL A 196 -15.75 2.29 15.10
C VAL A 196 -15.05 0.96 14.80
N PHE A 197 -14.97 0.07 15.78
CA PHE A 197 -14.24 -1.21 15.66
C PHE A 197 -15.11 -2.38 15.17
N SER A 198 -16.39 -2.44 15.57
CA SER A 198 -17.27 -3.58 15.29
C SER A 198 -18.30 -3.30 14.20
N GLY A 199 -18.54 -2.05 13.82
CA GLY A 199 -19.61 -1.67 12.87
C GLY A 199 -21.04 -1.99 13.36
N ALA A 200 -21.21 -2.46 14.60
CA ALA A 200 -22.44 -3.09 15.09
C ALA A 200 -23.63 -2.13 15.29
N TYR A 201 -23.37 -0.82 15.38
CA TYR A 201 -24.39 0.20 15.67
C TYR A 201 -24.72 1.10 14.46
N LEU A 202 -24.32 0.70 13.25
CA LEU A 202 -24.63 1.47 12.04
C LEU A 202 -25.92 0.96 11.36
N PRO A 203 -26.81 1.85 10.86
CA PRO A 203 -27.98 1.47 10.08
C PRO A 203 -27.55 0.71 8.82
N SER A 204 -28.37 -0.24 8.36
CA SER A 204 -28.05 -1.20 7.28
C SER A 204 -27.37 -0.58 6.05
N PHE A 205 -27.86 0.57 5.60
CA PHE A 205 -27.29 1.30 4.47
C PHE A 205 -25.91 1.90 4.74
N SER A 206 -25.72 2.54 5.91
CA SER A 206 -24.41 3.04 6.30
C SER A 206 -23.46 1.88 6.58
N ARG A 207 -23.94 0.80 7.20
CA ARG A 207 -23.21 -0.43 7.50
C ARG A 207 -22.65 -1.09 6.25
N SER A 208 -23.39 -1.22 5.15
CA SER A 208 -22.86 -1.82 3.90
C SER A 208 -21.70 -0.98 3.32
N LEU A 209 -21.89 0.34 3.26
CA LEU A 209 -20.87 1.29 2.79
C LEU A 209 -19.63 1.37 3.72
N PHE A 210 -19.87 1.28 5.03
CA PHE A 210 -18.85 1.24 6.09
C PHE A 210 -18.08 -0.08 6.02
N VAL A 211 -18.77 -1.21 5.92
CA VAL A 211 -18.17 -2.55 5.94
C VAL A 211 -17.28 -2.74 4.73
N ASP A 212 -17.65 -2.30 3.54
CA ASP A 212 -16.74 -2.42 2.40
C ASP A 212 -15.55 -1.47 2.55
N GLY A 213 -15.77 -0.15 2.58
CA GLY A 213 -14.67 0.83 2.58
C GLY A 213 -13.74 0.75 3.79
N GLN A 214 -14.29 0.60 4.99
CA GLN A 214 -13.57 0.69 6.26
C GLN A 214 -12.80 -0.60 6.61
N VAL A 215 -13.29 -1.78 6.19
CA VAL A 215 -12.53 -3.03 6.31
C VAL A 215 -11.24 -2.95 5.50
N TYR A 216 -11.26 -2.32 4.32
CA TYR A 216 -10.05 -2.14 3.52
C TYR A 216 -9.01 -1.22 4.18
N TYR A 217 -9.46 -0.14 4.83
CA TYR A 217 -8.57 0.71 5.64
C TYR A 217 -8.00 -0.06 6.84
N MET A 218 -8.82 -0.86 7.52
CA MET A 218 -8.39 -1.70 8.63
C MET A 218 -7.37 -2.74 8.19
N ILE A 219 -7.59 -3.42 7.06
CA ILE A 219 -6.62 -4.37 6.48
C ILE A 219 -5.29 -3.66 6.18
N SER A 220 -5.34 -2.46 5.61
CA SER A 220 -4.13 -1.67 5.31
C SER A 220 -3.37 -1.29 6.58
N VAL A 221 -4.08 -0.83 7.62
CA VAL A 221 -3.49 -0.50 8.92
C VAL A 221 -2.86 -1.72 9.58
N ILE A 222 -3.58 -2.84 9.64
CA ILE A 222 -3.07 -4.10 10.23
C ILE A 222 -1.83 -4.56 9.46
N SER A 223 -1.87 -4.54 8.13
CA SER A 223 -0.73 -4.96 7.30
C SER A 223 0.49 -4.07 7.51
N ASN A 224 0.32 -2.75 7.57
CA ASN A 224 1.40 -1.81 7.85
C ASN A 224 1.95 -1.93 9.28
N ILE A 225 1.11 -2.22 10.28
CA ILE A 225 1.55 -2.53 11.65
C ILE A 225 2.41 -3.80 11.64
N VAL A 226 1.96 -4.87 10.97
CA VAL A 226 2.72 -6.13 10.87
C VAL A 226 4.09 -5.89 10.22
N VAL A 227 4.13 -5.11 9.13
CA VAL A 227 5.40 -4.74 8.47
C VAL A 227 6.29 -3.95 9.43
N THR A 228 5.74 -2.96 10.14
CA THR A 228 6.50 -2.16 11.11
C THR A 228 7.08 -3.03 12.21
N VAL A 229 6.28 -3.90 12.83
CA VAL A 229 6.75 -4.82 13.88
C VAL A 229 7.87 -5.73 13.34
N MET A 230 7.69 -6.29 12.15
CA MET A 230 8.69 -7.17 11.52
C MET A 230 10.00 -6.45 11.17
N VAL A 231 9.97 -5.14 10.91
CA VAL A 231 11.19 -4.34 10.69
C VAL A 231 12.02 -4.22 11.97
N TYR A 232 11.38 -4.17 13.14
CA TYR A 232 12.06 -4.00 14.43
C TYR A 232 12.40 -5.30 15.16
N VAL A 233 11.70 -6.41 14.85
CA VAL A 233 12.11 -7.74 15.34
C VAL A 233 13.43 -8.15 14.66
N ASN A 234 14.27 -8.93 15.36
CA ASN A 234 15.56 -9.46 14.89
C ASN A 234 15.41 -10.52 13.76
N VAL A 235 14.67 -10.18 12.71
CA VAL A 235 14.51 -10.98 11.50
C VAL A 235 15.61 -10.62 10.49
N SER A 236 16.03 -11.60 9.67
CA SER A 236 17.03 -11.39 8.61
C SER A 236 16.66 -10.17 7.74
N PRO A 237 17.63 -9.31 7.36
CA PRO A 237 17.39 -8.13 6.51
C PRO A 237 16.63 -8.44 5.22
N LEU A 238 16.79 -9.66 4.68
CA LEU A 238 16.05 -10.14 3.53
C LEU A 238 14.54 -10.17 3.82
N TYR A 239 14.10 -10.78 4.92
CA TYR A 239 12.68 -10.85 5.27
C TYR A 239 12.05 -9.47 5.48
N ARG A 240 12.80 -8.50 6.03
CA ARG A 240 12.32 -7.12 6.22
C ARG A 240 12.00 -6.43 4.89
N GLY A 241 12.85 -6.59 3.88
CA GLY A 241 12.62 -6.04 2.54
C GLY A 241 11.52 -6.76 1.77
N PHE A 242 11.44 -8.09 1.90
CA PHE A 242 10.48 -8.90 1.13
C PHE A 242 9.03 -8.76 1.61
N LEU A 243 8.77 -8.45 2.88
CA LEU A 243 7.40 -8.23 3.37
C LEU A 243 6.77 -6.93 2.85
N ALA A 244 7.58 -5.94 2.44
CA ALA A 244 7.08 -4.71 1.85
C ALA A 244 6.40 -4.93 0.49
N ILE A 245 6.80 -5.99 -0.24
CA ILE A 245 6.30 -6.31 -1.58
C ILE A 245 4.83 -6.76 -1.57
N PRO A 246 4.43 -7.82 -0.83
CA PRO A 246 3.03 -8.23 -0.76
C PRO A 246 2.16 -7.18 -0.06
N ASN A 247 2.70 -6.44 0.92
CA ASN A 247 1.97 -5.34 1.55
C ASN A 247 1.65 -4.22 0.55
N LEU A 248 2.61 -3.82 -0.28
CA LEU A 248 2.38 -2.80 -1.31
C LEU A 248 1.36 -3.30 -2.35
N ALA A 249 1.49 -4.54 -2.82
CA ALA A 249 0.54 -5.13 -3.77
C ALA A 249 -0.90 -5.13 -3.19
N LEU A 250 -1.04 -5.57 -1.94
CA LEU A 250 -2.33 -5.60 -1.24
C LEU A 250 -2.92 -4.20 -1.08
N THR A 251 -2.17 -3.26 -0.50
CA THR A 251 -2.64 -1.89 -0.25
C THR A 251 -2.97 -1.15 -1.55
N SER A 252 -2.20 -1.35 -2.61
CA SER A 252 -2.50 -0.81 -3.94
C SER A 252 -3.79 -1.38 -4.50
N ALA A 253 -3.95 -2.71 -4.52
CA ALA A 253 -5.17 -3.37 -5.03
C ALA A 253 -6.42 -2.90 -4.25
N MET A 254 -6.31 -2.81 -2.92
CA MET A 254 -7.39 -2.33 -2.07
C MET A 254 -7.72 -0.86 -2.34
N ALA A 255 -6.72 0.03 -2.39
CA ALA A 255 -6.94 1.44 -2.69
C ALA A 255 -7.59 1.63 -4.07
N CYS A 256 -7.18 0.83 -5.06
CA CYS A 256 -7.74 0.85 -6.40
C CYS A 256 -9.19 0.38 -6.42
N ARG A 257 -9.50 -0.75 -5.80
CA ARG A 257 -10.87 -1.27 -5.65
C ARG A 257 -11.80 -0.26 -5.00
N VAL A 258 -11.34 0.33 -3.90
CA VAL A 258 -12.06 1.36 -3.15
C VAL A 258 -12.34 2.56 -4.07
N TYR A 259 -11.32 3.12 -4.73
CA TYR A 259 -11.48 4.24 -5.67
C TYR A 259 -12.47 3.94 -6.80
N ARG A 260 -12.33 2.78 -7.46
CA ARG A 260 -13.24 2.30 -8.52
C ARG A 260 -14.69 2.25 -8.05
N ASN A 261 -14.96 1.55 -6.95
CA ASN A 261 -16.31 1.33 -6.43
C ASN A 261 -17.01 2.64 -6.07
N THR A 262 -16.28 3.60 -5.49
CA THR A 262 -16.87 4.88 -5.10
C THR A 262 -17.09 5.82 -6.29
N LYS A 263 -16.27 5.74 -7.34
CA LYS A 263 -16.47 6.56 -8.55
C LYS A 263 -17.55 6.02 -9.46
N LEU A 264 -17.65 4.70 -9.60
CA LEU A 264 -18.68 4.05 -10.40
C LEU A 264 -20.03 3.93 -9.68
N GLY A 265 -20.11 4.33 -8.41
CA GLY A 265 -21.34 4.27 -7.63
C GLY A 265 -21.80 2.85 -7.30
N LEU A 266 -20.98 1.82 -7.51
CA LEU A 266 -21.31 0.41 -7.26
C LEU A 266 -21.59 0.10 -5.79
N THR A 267 -21.25 1.03 -4.89
CA THR A 267 -21.57 0.96 -3.46
C THR A 267 -22.93 1.60 -3.11
N ARG A 268 -23.67 2.15 -4.09
CA ARG A 268 -25.01 2.75 -3.90
C ARG A 268 -26.18 1.78 -4.11
N GLU A 269 -25.93 0.55 -4.56
CA GLU A 269 -26.98 -0.38 -5.03
C GLU A 269 -26.98 -1.75 -4.33
N SER A 270 -26.58 -1.83 -3.05
CA SER A 270 -26.83 -3.03 -2.23
C SER A 270 -27.43 -2.72 -0.87
#